data_AF-A0A3A3DFF5-F1
#
_entry.id   AF-A0A3A3DFF5-F1
#
_cell.length_a   1.000
_cell.length_b   1.000
_cell.length_c   1.000
_cell.angle_alpha   90.00
_cell.angle_beta   90.00
_cell.angle_gamma   90.00
#
_symmetry.space_group_name_H-M   'P 1'
#
loop_
_entity.id
_entity.type
_entity.pdbx_description
1 polymer ?
#
loop_
_entity_poly.entity_id
_entity_poly.type
_entity_poly.pdbx_seq_one_letter_code
_entity_poly.pdbx_strand_id
1 'polypeptide(L)' 'MADRNNNALYFIVGGIVVVVAFLFFFMAGGEVADPAPADAGGDTNISVDAAPEADVPAETAPAEPAN' A
#
# COMPACT_ATOMS: atom_id res chain seq x y z
N MET A 1 58.37 -13.30 -21.86
CA MET A 1 57.64 -12.09 -21.46
C MET A 1 56.21 -12.51 -21.13
N ALA A 2 55.79 -12.40 -19.87
CA ALA A 2 54.36 -12.48 -19.58
C ALA A 2 53.82 -11.07 -19.82
N ASP A 3 53.46 -10.78 -21.07
CA ASP A 3 52.68 -9.58 -21.39
C ASP A 3 51.32 -9.73 -20.72
N ARG A 4 51.26 -9.38 -19.44
CA ARG A 4 50.04 -9.34 -18.66
C ARG A 4 49.21 -8.19 -19.22
N ASN A 5 48.29 -8.53 -20.12
CA ASN A 5 47.32 -7.60 -20.63
C ASN A 5 46.53 -6.99 -19.47
N ASN A 6 46.63 -5.67 -19.27
CA ASN A 6 45.88 -4.97 -18.24
C ASN A 6 44.36 -5.15 -18.41
N ASN A 7 43.92 -5.57 -19.60
CA ASN A 7 42.56 -5.96 -19.92
C ASN A 7 42.06 -7.11 -19.02
N ALA A 8 42.88 -8.13 -18.76
CA ALA A 8 42.50 -9.22 -17.85
C ALA A 8 42.30 -8.72 -16.42
N LEU A 9 43.11 -7.75 -15.98
CA LEU A 9 42.95 -7.10 -14.68
C LEU A 9 41.62 -6.34 -14.62
N TYR A 10 41.24 -5.61 -15.67
CA TYR A 10 39.95 -4.93 -15.73
C TYR A 10 38.76 -5.88 -15.78
N PHE A 11 38.88 -7.05 -16.41
CA PHE A 11 37.84 -8.08 -16.35
C PHE A 11 37.69 -8.67 -14.93
N ILE A 12 38.80 -8.92 -14.24
CA ILE A 12 38.79 -9.41 -12.85
C ILE A 12 38.18 -8.35 -11.92
N VAL A 13 38.63 -7.09 -12.03
CA VAL A 13 38.11 -5.98 -11.23
C VAL A 13 36.64 -5.71 -11.56
N GLY A 14 36.27 -5.70 -12.84
CA GLY A 14 34.88 -5.55 -13.28
C GLY A 14 33.97 -6.65 -12.75
N GLY A 15 34.43 -7.91 -12.78
CA GLY A 15 33.71 -9.04 -12.20
C GLY A 15 33.50 -8.89 -10.69
N ILE A 16 34.51 -8.42 -9.95
CA ILE A 16 34.39 -8.16 -8.50
C ILE A 16 33.36 -7.06 -8.23
N VAL A 17 33.37 -5.96 -9.00
CA VAL A 17 32.40 -4.87 -8.84
C VAL A 17 30.97 -5.36 -9.06
N VAL A 18 30.74 -6.21 -10.07
CA VAL A 18 29.42 -6.81 -10.34
C VAL A 18 28.97 -7.71 -9.18
N VAL A 19 29.86 -8.56 -8.65
CA VAL A 19 29.55 -9.43 -7.51
C VAL A 19 29.24 -8.61 -6.26
N VAL A 20 30.04 -7.59 -5.95
CA VAL A 20 29.79 -6.69 -4.81
C VAL A 20 28.47 -5.93 -4.98
N ALA A 21 28.15 -5.48 -6.19
CA ALA A 21 26.87 -4.83 -6.47
C ALA A 21 25.69 -5.79 -6.27
N PHE A 22 25.79 -7.05 -6.70
CA PHE A 22 24.75 -8.05 -6.43
C PHE A 22 24.65 -8.39 -4.94
N LEU A 23 25.76 -8.57 -4.24
CA LEU A 23 25.75 -8.82 -2.80
C LEU A 23 25.13 -7.64 -2.04
N PHE A 24 25.49 -6.40 -2.40
CA PHE A 24 24.86 -5.21 -1.87
C PHE A 24 23.38 -5.14 -2.22
N PHE A 25 22.99 -5.43 -3.46
CA PHE A 25 21.60 -5.47 -3.90
C PHE A 25 20.77 -6.50 -3.11
N PHE A 26 21.29 -7.72 -2.92
CA PHE A 26 20.62 -8.77 -2.13
C PHE A 26 20.63 -8.49 -0.63
N MET A 27 21.65 -7.81 -0.10
CA MET A 27 21.77 -7.48 1.33
C MET A 27 21.02 -6.18 1.71
N ALA A 28 20.88 -5.24 0.77
CA ALA A 28 20.11 -4.01 0.92
C ALA A 28 18.63 -4.19 0.50
N GLY A 29 18.34 -5.18 -0.34
CA GLY A 29 17.03 -5.44 -0.92
C GLY A 29 16.13 -6.33 -0.07
N GLY A 30 15.93 -5.96 1.20
CA GLY A 30 14.86 -6.50 2.04
C GLY A 30 13.47 -5.93 1.72
N GLU A 31 13.31 -5.25 0.60
CA GLU A 31 12.02 -4.87 0.04
C GLU A 31 12.25 -4.66 -1.46
N VAL A 32 12.22 -5.76 -2.23
CA VAL A 32 11.64 -5.63 -3.57
C VAL A 32 10.22 -5.25 -3.25
N ALA A 33 9.90 -3.96 -3.29
CA ALA A 33 8.53 -3.52 -3.30
C ALA A 33 7.95 -4.17 -4.55
N ASP A 34 7.35 -5.35 -4.37
CA ASP A 34 6.35 -5.85 -5.28
C ASP A 34 5.44 -4.65 -5.49
N PRO A 35 5.23 -4.16 -6.73
CA PRO A 35 4.16 -3.21 -6.95
C PRO A 35 2.89 -3.99 -6.63
N ALA A 36 2.52 -4.02 -5.35
CA ALA A 36 1.29 -4.57 -4.88
C ALA A 36 0.22 -3.99 -5.80
N PRO A 37 -0.66 -4.82 -6.39
CA PRO A 37 -1.78 -4.28 -7.14
C PRO A 37 -2.41 -3.23 -6.24
N ALA A 38 -2.57 -2.00 -6.76
CA ALA A 38 -3.19 -0.92 -6.01
C ALA A 38 -4.46 -1.49 -5.38
N ASP A 39 -4.52 -1.50 -4.06
CA ASP A 39 -5.62 -2.04 -3.28
C ASP A 39 -6.89 -1.28 -3.69
N ALA A 40 -7.62 -1.85 -4.65
CA ALA A 40 -8.72 -1.20 -5.35
C ALA A 40 -10.05 -1.44 -4.64
N GLY A 41 -10.05 -1.32 -3.30
CA GLY A 41 -11.32 -1.41 -2.56
C GLY A 41 -11.16 -1.93 -1.14
N GLY A 42 -10.54 -1.12 -0.28
CA GLY A 42 -10.89 -1.17 1.14
C GLY A 42 -12.25 -0.50 1.32
N ASP A 43 -13.29 -1.29 1.56
CA ASP A 43 -14.63 -0.79 1.86
C ASP A 43 -14.57 0.20 3.04
N THR A 44 -14.89 1.47 2.77
CA THR A 44 -15.03 2.47 3.84
C THR A 44 -16.33 2.20 4.58
N ASN A 45 -16.24 1.51 5.72
CA ASN A 45 -17.39 1.30 6.59
C ASN A 45 -17.71 2.60 7.35
N ILE A 46 -18.61 3.41 6.78
CA ILE A 46 -19.17 4.60 7.43
C ILE A 46 -20.33 4.15 8.31
N SER A 47 -20.11 4.08 9.62
CA SER A 47 -21.19 3.90 10.59
C SER A 47 -21.72 5.29 10.97
N VAL A 48 -22.95 5.60 10.57
CA VAL A 48 -23.67 6.78 11.03
C VAL A 48 -24.43 6.40 12.29
N ASP A 49 -24.01 6.92 13.44
CA ASP A 49 -24.85 6.90 14.63
C ASP A 49 -26.10 7.74 14.35
N ALA A 50 -27.26 7.11 14.40
CA ALA A 50 -28.53 7.82 14.27
C ALA A 50 -28.65 8.83 15.42
N ALA A 51 -28.86 10.10 15.07
CA ALA A 51 -29.17 11.14 16.04
C ALA A 51 -30.41 10.72 16.86
N PRO A 52 -30.50 11.10 18.16
CA PRO A 52 -31.68 10.79 18.95
C PRO A 52 -32.92 11.34 18.26
N GLU A 53 -33.96 10.51 18.13
CA GLU A 53 -35.24 10.91 17.56
C GLU A 53 -35.75 12.14 18.33
N ALA A 54 -35.90 13.25 17.62
CA ALA A 54 -36.56 14.41 18.19
C ALA A 54 -38.03 14.06 18.44
N ASP A 55 -38.50 14.26 19.67
CA ASP A 55 -39.90 14.09 20.04
C ASP A 55 -40.80 14.85 19.06
N VAL A 56 -41.50 14.09 18.20
CA VAL A 56 -42.50 14.65 17.30
C VAL A 56 -43.71 15.10 18.12
N PRO A 57 -44.26 16.30 17.89
CA PRO A 57 -45.49 16.72 18.55
C PRO A 57 -46.60 15.73 18.20
N ALA A 58 -47.28 15.20 19.22
CA ALA A 58 -48.38 14.27 19.03
C ALA A 58 -49.43 14.88 18.08
N GLU A 59 -49.60 14.25 16.92
CA GLU A 59 -50.64 14.62 15.96
C GLU A 59 -52.00 14.38 16.63
N THR A 60 -52.75 15.46 16.82
CA THR A 60 -54.08 15.39 17.44
C THR A 60 -55.03 14.82 16.41
N ALA A 61 -55.47 13.58 16.61
CA ALA A 61 -56.46 12.96 15.74
C ALA A 61 -57.74 13.81 15.68
N PRO A 62 -58.37 13.99 14.50
CA PRO A 62 -59.65 14.68 14.40
C PRO A 62 -60.70 14.00 15.29
N ALA A 63 -61.39 14.78 16.12
CA ALA A 63 -62.48 14.27 16.94
C ALA A 63 -63.61 13.74 16.05
N GLU A 64 -64.03 12.51 16.29
CA GLU A 64 -65.16 11.87 15.61
C GLU A 64 -66.45 12.66 15.94
N PRO A 65 -67.27 13.04 14.94
CA PRO A 65 -68.52 13.73 15.21
C PRO A 65 -69.50 12.75 15.88
N ALA A 66 -69.97 13.11 17.07
CA ALA A 66 -70.95 12.33 17.81
C ALA A 66 -72.28 12.23 17.02
N ASN A 67 -72.74 11.00 16.78
CA ASN A 67 -74.11 10.72 16.37
C ASN A 67 -74.58 9.39 16.95
#